data_AF-A0A4Y4DX92-F1
#
_entry.id   AF-A0A4Y4DX92-F1
#
_cell.length_a   1.000
_cell.length_b   1.000
_cell.length_c   1.000
_cell.angle_alpha   90.00
_cell.angle_beta   90.00
_cell.angle_gamma   90.00
#
_symmetry.space_group_name_H-M   'P 1'
#
loop_
_entity.id
_entity.type
_entity.pdbx_description
1 polymer ?
#
loop_
_entity_poly.entity_id
_entity_poly.type
_entity_poly.pdbx_seq_one_letter_code
_entity_poly.pdbx_strand_id
1 'polypeptide(L)'
;MREYLRNVYRRHIVGRGEHRVWAAEWWKYDEAVIRLEALWRAWEHLRRDPATCMSVWWRDHADHHMAVLLDPQNGPYGPIDGQQDRNTPGAPLPYVAPPEGMFTDARVHGNGSRR
;
A
#
# COMPACT_ATOMS: atom_id res chain seq x y z
N MET A 1 -0.03 -5.20 -6.66
CA MET A 1 -0.52 -4.58 -5.41
C MET A 1 -0.88 -3.11 -5.53
N ARG A 2 0.06 -2.25 -5.97
CA ARG A 2 -0.07 -0.78 -6.01
C ARG A 2 -1.41 -0.26 -6.57
N GLU A 3 -1.84 -0.80 -7.71
CA GLU A 3 -3.10 -0.39 -8.36
C GLU A 3 -4.34 -0.97 -7.66
N TYR A 4 -4.24 -2.14 -7.04
CA TYR A 4 -5.36 -2.77 -6.37
C TYR A 4 -5.62 -2.14 -5.00
N LEU A 5 -4.61 -2.12 -4.12
CA LEU A 5 -4.77 -1.68 -2.74
C LEU A 5 -5.21 -0.22 -2.64
N ARG A 6 -4.66 0.68 -3.47
CA ARG A 6 -5.04 2.10 -3.45
C ARG A 6 -6.50 2.35 -3.83
N ASN A 7 -7.09 1.48 -4.65
CA ASN A 7 -8.47 1.63 -5.12
C ASN A 7 -9.48 0.95 -4.19
N VAL A 8 -9.02 -0.05 -3.43
CA VAL A 8 -9.81 -0.78 -2.43
C VAL A 8 -9.83 -0.02 -1.10
N TYR A 9 -8.70 0.54 -0.67
CA TYR A 9 -8.65 1.41 0.50
C TYR A 9 -9.13 2.81 0.14
N ARG A 10 -10.40 3.10 0.47
CA ARG A 10 -11.05 4.40 0.20
C ARG A 10 -11.27 5.24 1.46
N ARG A 11 -10.39 5.07 2.45
CA ARG A 11 -10.44 5.84 3.69
C ARG A 11 -10.08 7.30 3.38
N HIS A 12 -10.79 8.22 4.02
CA HIS A 12 -10.54 9.65 3.88
C HIS A 12 -9.23 10.03 4.56
N ILE A 13 -8.33 10.67 3.83
CA ILE A 13 -7.01 11.14 4.25
C ILE A 13 -7.02 12.67 4.25
N VAL A 14 -6.94 13.24 5.45
CA VAL A 14 -7.02 14.68 5.69
C VAL A 14 -5.63 15.30 5.90
N GLY A 15 -4.64 14.51 6.34
CA GLY A 15 -3.25 14.94 6.51
C GLY A 15 -2.97 15.82 7.75
N ARG A 16 -3.99 16.25 8.50
CA ARG A 16 -3.82 17.17 9.65
C ARG A 16 -4.05 16.49 11.00
N GLY A 17 -3.13 16.75 11.94
CA GLY A 17 -3.30 16.41 13.36
C GLY A 17 -3.40 14.90 13.61
N GLU A 18 -4.37 14.50 14.43
CA GLU A 18 -4.61 13.09 14.83
C GLU A 18 -5.40 12.28 13.79
N HIS A 19 -5.63 12.84 12.59
CA HIS A 19 -6.33 12.15 11.52
C HIS A 19 -5.38 11.26 10.70
N ARG A 20 -5.93 10.25 10.03
CA ARG A 20 -5.16 9.32 9.19
C ARG A 20 -4.29 10.05 8.18
N VAL A 21 -3.08 9.54 8.00
CA VAL A 21 -2.08 10.05 7.05
C VAL A 21 -1.76 9.02 5.98
N TRP A 22 -1.30 9.49 4.82
CA TRP A 22 -0.79 8.65 3.76
C TRP A 22 0.14 9.45 2.86
N ALA A 23 1.38 8.98 2.64
CA ALA A 23 2.27 9.63 1.67
C ALA A 23 1.90 9.22 0.23
N ALA A 24 1.60 10.18 -0.63
CA ALA A 24 1.38 9.93 -2.05
C ALA A 24 2.64 9.34 -2.71
N GLU A 25 3.81 9.77 -2.21
CA GLU A 25 5.14 9.23 -2.53
C GLU A 25 5.59 8.19 -1.49
N TRP A 26 4.70 7.28 -1.05
CA TRP A 26 5.02 6.21 -0.07
C TRP A 26 6.30 5.42 -0.39
N TRP A 27 6.67 5.36 -1.67
CA TRP A 27 7.89 4.69 -2.15
C TRP A 27 9.20 5.36 -1.69
N LYS A 28 9.15 6.56 -1.11
CA LYS A 28 10.28 7.22 -0.44
C LYS A 28 10.55 6.69 0.97
N TYR A 29 9.66 5.84 1.50
CA TYR A 29 9.70 5.36 2.88
C TYR A 29 9.90 3.86 2.91
N ASP A 30 11.10 3.40 3.28
CA ASP A 30 11.49 1.98 3.24
C ASP A 30 10.55 1.08 4.04
N GLU A 31 10.13 1.51 5.23
CA GLU A 31 9.18 0.76 6.04
C GLU A 31 7.82 0.60 5.32
N ALA A 32 7.35 1.66 4.63
CA ALA A 32 6.12 1.58 3.87
C ALA A 32 6.24 0.63 2.68
N VAL A 33 7.36 0.68 1.97
CA VAL A 33 7.68 -0.25 0.87
C VAL A 33 7.65 -1.70 1.37
N ILE A 34 8.35 -2.01 2.45
CA ILE A 34 8.44 -3.37 3.00
C ILE A 34 7.07 -3.88 3.47
N ARG A 35 6.28 -3.04 4.16
CA ARG A 35 4.94 -3.41 4.63
C ARG A 35 3.98 -3.68 3.47
N LEU A 36 3.99 -2.85 2.43
CA LEU A 36 3.15 -3.03 1.25
C LEU A 36 3.54 -4.26 0.43
N GLU A 37 4.84 -4.57 0.36
CA GLU A 37 5.35 -5.81 -0.23
C GLU A 37 4.94 -7.04 0.59
N ALA A 38 5.01 -6.98 1.93
CA ALA A 38 4.53 -8.05 2.81
C ALA A 38 3.03 -8.33 2.60
N LEU A 39 2.21 -7.27 2.48
CA LEU A 39 0.78 -7.41 2.16
C LEU A 39 0.55 -8.10 0.82
N TRP A 40 1.33 -7.75 -0.19
CA TRP A 40 1.26 -8.37 -1.51
C TRP A 40 1.61 -9.85 -1.45
N ARG A 41 2.72 -10.21 -0.80
CA ARG A 41 3.16 -11.61 -0.66
C ARG A 41 2.14 -12.45 0.12
N ALA A 42 1.58 -11.90 1.19
CA ALA A 42 0.51 -12.57 1.95
C ALA A 42 -0.73 -12.81 1.08
N TRP A 43 -1.13 -11.81 0.27
CA TRP A 43 -2.23 -11.96 -0.67
C TRP A 43 -1.93 -13.03 -1.72
N GLU A 44 -0.73 -13.03 -2.31
CA GLU A 44 -0.33 -14.03 -3.31
C GLU A 44 -0.30 -15.46 -2.76
N HIS A 45 0.08 -15.60 -1.50
CA HIS A 45 0.04 -16.89 -0.81
C HIS A 45 -1.40 -17.34 -0.57
N LEU A 46 -2.23 -16.47 0.02
CA LEU A 46 -3.58 -16.82 0.45
C LEU A 46 -4.56 -16.96 -0.72
N ARG A 47 -4.40 -16.23 -1.83
CA ARG A 47 -5.34 -16.22 -2.98
C ARG A 47 -5.56 -17.58 -3.65
N ARG A 48 -4.82 -18.60 -3.24
CA ARG A 48 -4.97 -20.00 -3.68
C ARG A 48 -6.12 -20.71 -2.96
N ASP A 49 -6.55 -20.24 -1.79
CA ASP A 49 -7.76 -20.70 -1.11
C ASP A 49 -8.99 -19.95 -1.65
N PRO A 50 -9.96 -20.62 -2.29
CA PRO A 50 -11.17 -19.96 -2.79
C PRO A 50 -12.20 -19.64 -1.70
N ALA A 51 -12.09 -20.21 -0.49
CA ALA A 51 -13.12 -20.11 0.54
C ALA A 51 -12.93 -18.86 1.43
N THR A 52 -11.89 -18.85 2.25
CA THR A 52 -11.75 -17.84 3.32
C THR A 52 -10.62 -16.85 3.10
N CYS A 53 -9.85 -17.02 2.03
CA CYS A 53 -8.67 -16.24 1.72
C CYS A 53 -8.83 -14.74 1.98
N MET A 54 -9.86 -14.09 1.44
CA MET A 54 -10.03 -12.65 1.58
C MET A 54 -10.26 -12.26 3.05
N SER A 55 -11.10 -13.01 3.77
CA SER A 55 -11.38 -12.72 5.18
C SER A 55 -10.12 -12.84 6.05
N VAL A 56 -9.34 -13.91 5.84
CA VAL A 56 -8.05 -14.13 6.54
C VAL A 56 -7.05 -13.04 6.17
N TRP A 57 -6.91 -12.71 4.88
CA TRP A 57 -5.98 -11.69 4.42
C TRP A 57 -6.29 -10.31 5.03
N TRP A 58 -7.56 -9.93 5.08
CA TRP A 58 -7.98 -8.67 5.71
C TRP A 58 -7.68 -8.65 7.21
N ARG A 59 -8.15 -9.66 7.93
CA ARG A 59 -8.07 -9.75 9.39
C ARG A 59 -6.63 -9.81 9.88
N ASP A 60 -5.80 -10.67 9.27
CA ASP A 60 -4.49 -11.04 9.82
C ASP A 60 -3.35 -10.20 9.22
N HIS A 61 -3.55 -9.60 8.05
CA HIS A 61 -2.49 -8.89 7.34
C HIS A 61 -2.88 -7.44 7.01
N ALA A 62 -3.92 -7.24 6.20
CA ALA A 62 -4.24 -5.94 5.62
C ALA A 62 -4.56 -4.90 6.70
N ASP A 63 -5.48 -5.21 7.61
CA ASP A 63 -5.88 -4.26 8.66
C ASP A 63 -4.75 -3.96 9.64
N HIS A 64 -3.91 -4.96 9.96
CA HIS A 64 -2.74 -4.75 10.82
C HIS A 64 -1.73 -3.78 10.20
N HIS A 65 -1.24 -4.05 8.99
CA HIS A 65 -0.24 -3.19 8.37
C HIS A 65 -0.82 -1.82 7.99
N MET A 66 -2.08 -1.76 7.56
CA MET A 66 -2.71 -0.49 7.21
C MET A 66 -3.06 0.36 8.43
N ALA A 67 -3.28 -0.22 9.61
CA ALA A 67 -3.37 0.56 10.84
C ALA A 67 -2.06 1.31 11.11
N VAL A 68 -0.91 0.64 10.97
CA VAL A 68 0.40 1.27 11.16
C VAL A 68 0.71 2.30 10.08
N LEU A 69 0.44 1.98 8.80
CA LEU A 69 0.70 2.91 7.69
C LEU A 69 -0.16 4.18 7.79
N LEU A 70 -1.35 4.09 8.39
CA LEU A 70 -2.27 5.23 8.52
C LEU A 70 -2.14 5.97 9.85
N ASP A 71 -1.22 5.54 10.73
CA ASP A 71 -1.00 6.16 12.05
C ASP A 71 -0.26 7.50 11.88
N PRO A 72 -0.87 8.65 12.25
CA PRO A 72 -0.24 9.96 12.15
C PRO A 72 0.88 10.22 13.15
N GLN A 73 0.91 9.47 14.26
CA GLN A 73 1.84 9.69 15.37
C GLN A 73 3.03 8.74 15.28
N ASN A 74 2.78 7.47 15.01
CA ASN A 74 3.80 6.41 15.05
C ASN A 74 4.04 5.75 13.68
N GLY A 75 3.33 6.19 12.64
CA GLY A 75 3.49 5.67 11.29
C GLY A 75 4.79 6.11 10.62
N PRO A 76 5.16 5.46 9.50
CA PRO A 76 6.48 5.62 8.91
C PRO A 76 6.69 6.94 8.16
N TYR A 77 5.62 7.73 7.94
CA TYR A 77 5.69 8.90 7.08
C TYR A 77 6.22 10.16 7.76
N GLY A 78 6.24 10.20 9.09
CA GLY A 78 6.50 11.42 9.85
C GLY A 78 5.42 12.49 9.62
N PRO A 79 5.70 13.78 9.88
CA PRO A 79 4.75 14.86 9.67
C PRO A 79 4.58 15.15 8.18
N ILE A 80 3.52 14.60 7.57
CA ILE A 80 3.12 14.86 6.18
C ILE A 80 1.79 15.61 6.13
N ASP A 81 1.75 16.76 5.46
CA ASP A 81 0.52 17.59 5.32
C ASP A 81 0.38 18.24 3.93
N GLY A 82 1.05 17.66 2.92
CA GLY A 82 1.00 18.15 1.54
C GLY A 82 -0.39 17.97 0.92
N GLN A 83 -0.77 18.88 0.02
CA GLN A 83 -2.05 18.73 -0.71
C GLN A 83 -2.09 17.44 -1.55
N GLN A 84 -0.94 16.99 -2.08
CA GLN A 84 -0.85 15.73 -2.82
C GLN A 84 -1.13 14.50 -1.95
N ASP A 85 -1.02 14.61 -0.63
CA ASP A 85 -1.17 13.52 0.34
C ASP A 85 -2.60 13.40 0.87
N ARG A 86 -3.54 14.17 0.31
CA ARG A 86 -4.95 14.22 0.70
C ARG A 86 -5.86 13.64 -0.37
N ASN A 87 -7.00 13.12 0.04
CA ASN A 87 -8.07 12.70 -0.87
C ASN A 87 -9.43 13.22 -0.41
N THR A 88 -10.45 13.07 -1.25
CA THR A 88 -11.84 13.28 -0.84
C THR A 88 -12.45 11.98 -0.28
N PRO A 89 -13.51 12.05 0.54
CA PRO A 89 -14.17 10.85 1.06
C PRO A 89 -14.57 9.88 -0.05
N GLY A 90 -14.16 8.61 0.07
CA GLY A 90 -14.46 7.58 -0.92
C GLY A 90 -13.55 7.57 -2.16
N ALA A 91 -12.63 8.55 -2.30
CA ALA A 91 -11.63 8.52 -3.36
C ALA A 91 -10.50 7.52 -3.04
N PRO A 92 -9.74 7.07 -4.06
CA PRO A 92 -8.55 6.23 -3.86
C PRO A 92 -7.52 6.88 -2.92
N LEU A 93 -6.61 6.07 -2.39
CA LEU A 93 -5.45 6.61 -1.69
C LEU A 93 -4.63 7.53 -2.63
N PRO A 94 -4.10 8.64 -2.09
CA PRO A 94 -3.21 9.53 -2.82
C PRO A 94 -2.00 8.78 -3.39
N TYR A 95 -1.53 9.22 -4.57
CA TYR A 95 -0.45 8.53 -5.27
C TYR A 95 0.28 9.46 -6.22
N VAL A 96 1.60 9.41 -6.14
CA VAL A 96 2.53 9.98 -7.11
C VAL A 96 3.37 8.84 -7.68
N ALA A 97 3.51 8.82 -9.00
CA ALA A 97 4.30 7.79 -9.67
C ALA A 97 5.76 7.84 -9.19
N PRO A 98 6.37 6.69 -8.86
CA PRO A 98 7.79 6.64 -8.57
C PRO A 98 8.61 6.94 -9.83
N PRO A 99 9.88 7.37 -9.69
CA PRO A 99 10.80 7.51 -10.80
C PRO A 99 10.85 6.25 -11.66
N GLU A 100 11.06 6.44 -12.96
CA GLU A 100 11.20 5.33 -13.90
C GLU A 100 12.37 4.42 -13.48
N GLY A 101 12.16 3.11 -13.57
CA GLY A 101 13.16 2.11 -13.18
C GLY A 101 13.25 1.80 -11.67
N MET A 102 12.56 2.54 -10.79
CA MET A 102 12.60 2.28 -9.34
C MET A 102 11.97 0.95 -8.93
N PHE A 103 10.87 0.57 -9.60
CA PHE A 103 10.24 -0.74 -9.43
C PHE A 103 10.26 -1.46 -10.76
N THR A 104 11.11 -2.47 -10.89
CA THR A 104 11.07 -3.40 -12.02
C THR A 104 9.87 -4.33 -11.90
N ASP A 105 9.08 -4.44 -12.96
CA ASP A 105 7.98 -5.41 -12.98
C ASP A 105 8.58 -6.83 -13.02
N ALA A 106 8.47 -7.55 -11.90
CA ALA A 106 8.95 -8.92 -11.79
C ALA A 106 8.32 -9.89 -12.81
N ARG A 107 7.19 -9.53 -13.43
CA ARG A 107 6.56 -10.32 -14.50
C ARG A 107 7.36 -10.28 -15.81
N VAL A 108 8.21 -9.25 -16.00
CA VAL A 108 8.99 -9.05 -17.23
C VAL A 108 10.23 -9.96 -17.26
N HIS A 109 10.69 -10.46 -16.11
CA HIS A 109 11.90 -11.30 -16.01
C HIS A 109 11.66 -12.82 -16.18
N GLY A 110 10.46 -13.25 -16.59
CA GLY A 110 10.09 -14.68 -16.65
C GLY A 110 10.27 -15.40 -17.99
N ASN A 111 10.74 -14.75 -19.06
CA ASN A 111 10.78 -15.36 -20.39
C ASN A 111 12.17 -15.27 -21.04
N GLY A 112 13.08 -16.13 -20.59
CA GLY A 112 14.42 -16.17 -21.16
C GLY A 112 15.31 -17.26 -20.56
N SER A 113 14.98 -18.53 -20.81
CA SER A 113 15.94 -19.63 -21.07
C SER A 113 15.31 -20.97 -20.70
N ARG A 114 14.71 -21.62 -21.70
CA ARG A 114 14.80 -23.07 -21.85
C ARG A 114 15.45 -23.31 -23.21
N ARG A 115 16.76 -23.55 -23.20
CA ARG A 115 17.44 -24.33 -24.23
C ARG A 115 17.67 -25.71 -23.66
#